data_AF-A0A2V8NR47-F1
#
_entry.id   AF-A0A2V8NR47-F1
#
_cell.length_a   1.000
_cell.length_b   1.000
_cell.length_c   1.000
_cell.angle_alpha   90.00
_cell.angle_beta   90.00
_cell.angle_gamma   90.00
#
_symmetry.space_group_name_H-M   'P 1'
#
loop_
_entity.id
_entity.type
_entity.pdbx_description
1 polymer ?
#
loop_
_entity_poly.entity_id
_entity_poly.type
_entity_poly.pdbx_seq_one_letter_code
_entity_poly.pdbx_strand_id
1 'polypeptide(L)'
;MKRIHVAGLLWAVLALAATASAQNSTSQFVIGGETAKKIHNFSTINLATAERIADTCENLARKEGVAISVYILDNEGNHVYMHRMDGQGYLNIVTAEMKARTALLLRAPSKTRMNQVIQNPDSELQQIQIGLFPNSGGLPIIVNDQLIGAIGVGGSAPRVAQGWSDEICAHKAMTEVLGPQPPLVQDLPPRTAANRGNAPVPRFDLAQGVVPRSSLPPEFVVSGKAAANIFDANQISGEAAKKIAQTCRDWAAQKGGTASIYIIDTHGTFVHQERGDGQIYTNIHTAMLKAQTALQTRQPTSIRAAQLRNDPSGNPRQLVQFGFFTNSGGIPIVVDGEMIGAIGVGGGAGGGGDENCAIEGLKAAFGNRVLLPVYPAKSN
;
A
#
# COMPACT_ATOMS: atom_id res chain seq x y z
N MET A 1 21.60 67.34 -77.10
CA MET A 1 20.56 68.24 -76.54
C MET A 1 19.82 67.48 -75.41
N LYS A 2 19.18 68.18 -74.46
CA LYS A 2 18.34 67.60 -73.37
C LYS A 2 17.07 66.95 -73.98
N ARG A 3 16.26 66.05 -73.38
CA ARG A 3 15.79 65.77 -71.98
C ARG A 3 15.49 64.23 -71.84
N ILE A 4 15.74 63.50 -70.75
CA ILE A 4 15.11 63.37 -69.40
C ILE A 4 13.70 62.70 -69.35
N HIS A 5 13.61 61.61 -68.55
CA HIS A 5 12.52 61.01 -67.71
C HIS A 5 12.45 59.46 -67.89
N VAL A 6 12.72 58.55 -66.92
CA VAL A 6 12.16 58.27 -65.55
C VAL A 6 10.76 57.61 -65.64
N ALA A 7 10.44 56.40 -65.11
CA ALA A 7 11.13 55.38 -64.27
C ALA A 7 10.84 53.93 -64.79
N GLY A 8 10.93 52.77 -64.10
CA GLY A 8 11.22 52.39 -62.70
C GLY A 8 11.39 50.86 -62.48
N LEU A 9 11.56 50.42 -61.22
CA LEU A 9 12.02 49.07 -60.78
C LEU A 9 11.15 47.86 -61.19
N LEU A 10 11.82 46.70 -61.34
CA LEU A 10 11.30 45.40 -60.87
C LEU A 10 12.47 44.49 -60.46
N TRP A 11 12.53 44.09 -59.18
CA TRP A 11 13.51 43.16 -58.63
C TRP A 11 12.77 42.07 -57.83
N ALA A 12 13.25 40.83 -58.00
CA ALA A 12 13.08 39.68 -57.12
C ALA A 12 11.73 38.92 -57.03
N VAL A 13 11.92 37.66 -56.59
CA VAL A 13 10.97 36.67 -56.02
C VAL A 13 10.19 35.77 -56.98
N LEU A 14 10.77 34.59 -57.25
CA LEU A 14 10.02 33.36 -57.54
C LEU A 14 10.86 32.12 -57.17
N ALA A 15 11.07 31.94 -55.86
CA ALA A 15 11.74 30.78 -55.27
C ALA A 15 11.01 30.32 -54.00
N LEU A 16 9.76 29.86 -54.13
CA LEU A 16 8.99 29.25 -53.04
C LEU A 16 7.82 28.41 -53.61
N ALA A 17 8.12 27.19 -54.03
CA ALA A 17 7.15 26.23 -54.56
C ALA A 17 7.42 24.79 -54.05
N ALA A 18 7.60 24.63 -52.73
CA ALA A 18 7.91 23.32 -52.12
C ALA A 18 7.47 23.14 -50.64
N THR A 19 6.66 24.02 -50.04
CA THR A 19 6.41 24.01 -48.57
C THR A 19 4.95 24.18 -48.17
N ALA A 20 4.01 23.51 -48.87
CA ALA A 20 2.56 23.66 -48.60
C ALA A 20 1.78 22.33 -48.43
N SER A 21 2.40 21.17 -48.57
CA SER A 21 1.71 19.86 -48.54
C SER A 21 1.91 19.02 -47.27
N ALA A 22 2.75 19.45 -46.32
CA ALA A 22 3.10 18.66 -45.14
C ALA A 22 2.22 18.90 -43.88
N GLN A 23 1.45 19.99 -43.82
CA GLN A 23 0.75 20.41 -42.61
C GLN A 23 -0.68 19.87 -42.42
N ASN A 24 -1.24 19.14 -43.39
CA ASN A 24 -2.65 18.72 -43.37
C ASN A 24 -2.88 17.20 -43.22
N SER A 25 -1.83 16.41 -42.95
CA SER A 25 -1.93 14.95 -42.84
C SER A 25 -2.06 14.43 -41.40
N THR A 26 -1.74 15.24 -40.38
CA THR A 26 -1.74 14.79 -38.98
C THR A 26 -3.13 14.58 -38.41
N SER A 27 -4.12 15.40 -38.78
CA SER A 27 -5.50 15.33 -38.26
C SER A 27 -6.28 14.05 -38.61
N GLN A 28 -5.80 13.24 -39.56
CA GLN A 28 -6.36 11.91 -39.84
C GLN A 28 -5.72 10.81 -38.96
N PHE A 29 -4.59 11.10 -38.31
CA PHE A 29 -3.77 10.18 -37.50
C PHE A 29 -3.71 10.58 -36.01
N VAL A 30 -4.14 11.78 -35.64
CA VAL A 30 -4.26 12.23 -34.24
C VAL A 30 -5.69 12.65 -33.91
N ILE A 31 -6.11 12.40 -32.67
CA ILE A 31 -7.43 12.82 -32.19
C ILE A 31 -7.41 14.33 -31.95
N GLY A 32 -8.40 15.05 -32.50
CA GLY A 32 -8.55 16.51 -32.40
C GLY A 32 -9.91 16.95 -31.83
N GLY A 33 -10.11 18.28 -31.72
CA GLY A 33 -11.39 18.90 -31.38
C GLY A 33 -11.95 18.54 -30.00
N GLU A 34 -13.28 18.48 -29.88
CA GLU A 34 -13.98 18.09 -28.63
C GLU A 34 -13.59 16.68 -28.12
N THR A 35 -13.20 15.78 -29.01
CA THR A 35 -12.71 14.45 -28.63
C THR A 35 -11.30 14.52 -28.03
N ALA A 36 -10.44 15.40 -28.53
CA ALA A 36 -9.14 15.68 -27.91
C ALA A 36 -9.28 16.39 -26.57
N LYS A 37 -10.24 17.31 -26.43
CA LYS A 37 -10.58 17.91 -25.13
C LYS A 37 -10.87 16.83 -24.09
N LYS A 38 -11.68 15.81 -24.41
CA LYS A 38 -11.97 14.68 -23.50
C LYS A 38 -10.76 13.80 -23.13
N ILE A 39 -9.66 13.87 -23.88
CA ILE A 39 -8.44 13.10 -23.62
C ILE A 39 -7.46 13.89 -22.73
N HIS A 40 -7.53 15.23 -22.75
CA HIS A 40 -6.83 16.13 -21.83
C HIS A 40 -5.29 16.00 -21.78
N ASN A 41 -4.63 15.43 -22.80
CA ASN A 41 -3.26 14.89 -22.67
C ASN A 41 -2.20 15.68 -23.46
N PHE A 42 -1.87 16.90 -23.04
CA PHE A 42 -0.90 17.79 -23.72
C PHE A 42 0.20 18.39 -22.81
N SER A 43 0.13 18.14 -21.50
CA SER A 43 0.93 18.77 -20.44
C SER A 43 1.04 17.80 -19.27
N THR A 44 2.21 17.72 -18.65
CA THR A 44 2.50 16.84 -17.50
C THR A 44 2.76 17.66 -16.23
N ILE A 45 2.48 17.08 -15.06
CA ILE A 45 2.83 17.68 -13.77
C ILE A 45 4.36 17.68 -13.57
N ASN A 46 4.91 18.82 -13.17
CA ASN A 46 6.33 18.93 -12.82
C ASN A 46 6.59 18.57 -11.35
N LEU A 47 7.84 18.21 -11.05
CA LEU A 47 8.28 17.81 -9.71
C LEU A 47 7.98 18.86 -8.63
N ALA A 48 8.31 20.14 -8.86
CA ALA A 48 8.13 21.20 -7.86
C ALA A 48 6.65 21.42 -7.48
N THR A 49 5.73 21.22 -8.42
CA THR A 49 4.28 21.21 -8.14
C THR A 49 3.87 19.97 -7.36
N ALA A 50 4.41 18.79 -7.71
CA ALA A 50 4.12 17.55 -7.02
C ALA A 50 4.59 17.56 -5.55
N GLU A 51 5.83 18.01 -5.31
CA GLU A 51 6.39 18.24 -3.98
C GLU A 51 5.48 19.14 -3.13
N ARG A 52 5.11 20.32 -3.65
CA ARG A 52 4.20 21.24 -2.95
C ARG A 52 2.85 20.62 -2.57
N ILE A 53 2.24 19.81 -3.45
CA ILE A 53 0.96 19.14 -3.14
C ILE A 53 1.15 18.12 -2.01
N ALA A 54 2.24 17.35 -2.05
CA ALA A 54 2.55 16.38 -1.02
C ALA A 54 2.86 17.06 0.33
N ASP A 55 3.68 18.12 0.34
CA ASP A 55 4.00 18.92 1.53
C ASP A 55 2.75 19.53 2.17
N THR A 56 1.83 20.10 1.37
CA THR A 56 0.55 20.60 1.92
C THR A 56 -0.29 19.47 2.51
N CYS A 57 -0.36 18.28 1.87
CA CYS A 57 -1.08 17.13 2.43
C CYS A 57 -0.41 16.58 3.71
N GLU A 58 0.93 16.56 3.77
CA GLU A 58 1.69 16.22 4.97
C GLU A 58 1.36 17.17 6.13
N ASN A 59 1.35 18.48 5.86
CA ASN A 59 0.99 19.51 6.84
C ASN A 59 -0.45 19.37 7.35
N LEU A 60 -1.39 18.95 6.50
CA LEU A 60 -2.76 18.61 6.89
C LEU A 60 -2.79 17.34 7.77
N ALA A 61 -2.04 16.29 7.41
CA ALA A 61 -1.94 15.05 8.19
C ALA A 61 -1.34 15.27 9.58
N ARG A 62 -0.30 16.12 9.69
CA ARG A 62 0.32 16.52 10.96
C ARG A 62 -0.66 17.23 11.90
N LYS A 63 -1.48 18.15 11.38
CA LYS A 63 -2.57 18.82 12.15
C LYS A 63 -3.61 17.82 12.68
N GLU A 64 -3.81 16.73 11.95
CA GLU A 64 -4.78 15.66 12.26
C GLU A 64 -4.18 14.50 13.08
N GLY A 65 -2.92 14.63 13.51
CA GLY A 65 -2.24 13.67 14.38
C GLY A 65 -1.96 12.30 13.76
N VAL A 66 -1.99 12.21 12.43
CA VAL A 66 -1.82 11.00 11.62
C VAL A 66 -0.61 11.10 10.70
N ALA A 67 -0.20 9.95 10.13
CA ALA A 67 0.83 9.86 9.11
C ALA A 67 0.25 9.21 7.85
N ILE A 68 0.75 9.62 6.68
CA ILE A 68 0.30 9.18 5.35
C ILE A 68 1.48 8.91 4.41
N SER A 69 1.21 8.17 3.34
CA SER A 69 2.05 8.04 2.15
C SER A 69 1.32 8.70 0.97
N VAL A 70 2.04 9.43 0.13
CA VAL A 70 1.53 10.17 -1.03
C VAL A 70 2.30 9.72 -2.28
N TYR A 71 1.57 9.33 -3.32
CA TYR A 71 2.10 9.10 -4.66
C TYR A 71 1.50 10.12 -5.61
N ILE A 72 2.34 10.73 -6.44
CA ILE A 72 1.93 11.59 -7.53
C ILE A 72 2.51 11.01 -8.82
N LEU A 73 1.59 10.68 -9.72
CA LEU A 73 1.85 10.18 -11.06
C LEU A 73 1.67 11.30 -12.08
N ASP A 74 2.41 11.23 -13.18
CA ASP A 74 2.07 12.02 -14.37
C ASP A 74 0.84 11.46 -15.10
N ASN A 75 0.50 12.13 -16.20
CA ASN A 75 -0.62 11.81 -17.09
C ASN A 75 -0.47 10.46 -17.84
N GLU A 76 0.75 9.90 -17.87
CA GLU A 76 1.13 8.62 -18.51
C GLU A 76 1.23 7.46 -17.50
N GLY A 77 1.44 7.75 -16.22
CA GLY A 77 1.51 6.78 -15.13
C GLY A 77 2.93 6.54 -14.58
N ASN A 78 3.89 7.39 -14.94
CA ASN A 78 5.22 7.41 -14.36
C ASN A 78 5.18 8.05 -12.96
N HIS A 79 6.10 7.65 -12.07
CA HIS A 79 6.22 8.26 -10.75
C HIS A 79 6.91 9.62 -10.87
N VAL A 80 6.22 10.70 -10.49
CA VAL A 80 6.81 12.06 -10.44
C VAL A 80 7.30 12.37 -9.03
N TYR A 81 6.51 12.04 -8.01
CA TYR A 81 6.91 12.20 -6.61
C TYR A 81 6.30 11.11 -5.74
N MET A 82 7.10 10.59 -4.81
CA MET A 82 6.68 9.64 -3.78
C MET A 82 7.14 10.17 -2.42
N HIS A 83 6.19 10.48 -1.55
CA HIS A 83 6.45 10.93 -0.19
C HIS A 83 5.87 9.93 0.82
N ARG A 84 6.59 9.67 1.90
CA ARG A 84 6.25 8.63 2.87
C ARG A 84 6.61 9.15 4.25
N MET A 85 5.60 9.58 5.01
CA MET A 85 5.79 10.06 6.37
C MET A 85 6.35 8.96 7.28
N ASP A 86 6.99 9.39 8.37
CA ASP A 86 7.46 8.51 9.42
C ASP A 86 6.35 7.57 9.95
N GLY A 87 6.74 6.34 10.30
CA GLY A 87 5.81 5.33 10.80
C GLY A 87 4.98 4.60 9.72
N GLN A 88 5.12 4.94 8.43
CA GLN A 88 4.34 4.31 7.37
C GLN A 88 4.89 2.93 6.96
N GLY A 89 4.07 1.90 7.17
CA GLY A 89 4.33 0.51 6.76
C GLY A 89 3.96 0.22 5.30
N TYR A 90 4.43 -0.93 4.79
CA TYR A 90 4.32 -1.38 3.39
C TYR A 90 2.93 -1.17 2.78
N LEU A 91 1.87 -1.62 3.44
CA LEU A 91 0.50 -1.54 2.94
C LEU A 91 0.04 -0.09 2.66
N ASN A 92 0.46 0.88 3.46
CA ASN A 92 0.05 2.27 3.26
C ASN A 92 0.71 2.87 2.01
N ILE A 93 1.96 2.48 1.76
CA ILE A 93 2.77 2.90 0.63
C ILE A 93 2.19 2.34 -0.67
N VAL A 94 2.07 1.01 -0.79
CA VAL A 94 1.58 0.39 -2.03
C VAL A 94 0.12 0.73 -2.32
N THR A 95 -0.72 0.91 -1.28
CA THR A 95 -2.10 1.33 -1.51
C THR A 95 -2.24 2.79 -1.92
N ALA A 96 -1.32 3.68 -1.53
CA ALA A 96 -1.26 5.03 -2.07
C ALA A 96 -0.97 5.02 -3.58
N GLU A 97 0.00 4.21 -4.04
CA GLU A 97 0.27 4.02 -5.47
C GLU A 97 -0.94 3.44 -6.21
N MET A 98 -1.53 2.35 -5.69
CA MET A 98 -2.69 1.70 -6.30
C MET A 98 -3.89 2.66 -6.44
N LYS A 99 -4.12 3.53 -5.46
CA LYS A 99 -5.13 4.60 -5.52
C LYS A 99 -4.82 5.61 -6.62
N ALA A 100 -3.58 6.08 -6.73
CA ALA A 100 -3.15 7.02 -7.78
C ALA A 100 -3.35 6.41 -9.17
N ARG A 101 -2.89 5.16 -9.38
CA ARG A 101 -3.06 4.43 -10.64
C ARG A 101 -4.54 4.21 -10.99
N THR A 102 -5.35 3.86 -10.01
CA THR A 102 -6.81 3.72 -10.18
C THR A 102 -7.44 5.04 -10.65
N ALA A 103 -7.06 6.17 -10.02
CA ALA A 103 -7.61 7.46 -10.41
C ALA A 103 -7.15 7.92 -11.81
N LEU A 104 -5.91 7.59 -12.18
CA LEU A 104 -5.36 7.85 -13.51
C LEU A 104 -6.08 7.03 -14.60
N LEU A 105 -6.20 5.70 -14.40
CA LEU A 105 -6.84 4.78 -15.35
C LEU A 105 -8.31 5.12 -15.60
N LEU A 106 -9.01 5.55 -14.55
CA LEU A 106 -10.43 5.92 -14.63
C LEU A 106 -10.66 7.36 -15.04
N ARG A 107 -9.63 8.20 -14.99
CA ARG A 107 -9.72 9.67 -15.12
C ARG A 107 -10.76 10.25 -14.13
N ALA A 108 -10.92 9.61 -12.97
CA ALA A 108 -11.97 9.86 -11.97
C ALA A 108 -11.55 9.37 -10.57
N PRO A 109 -12.13 9.86 -9.45
CA PRO A 109 -11.76 9.44 -8.10
C PRO A 109 -11.84 7.92 -7.86
N SER A 110 -10.86 7.35 -7.18
CA SER A 110 -10.84 5.91 -6.85
C SER A 110 -11.99 5.48 -5.93
N LYS A 111 -12.61 6.42 -5.19
CA LYS A 111 -13.84 6.17 -4.44
C LYS A 111 -15.02 5.72 -5.31
N THR A 112 -15.08 6.10 -6.59
CA THR A 112 -16.14 5.62 -7.51
C THR A 112 -16.21 4.08 -7.52
N ARG A 113 -15.04 3.44 -7.51
CA ARG A 113 -14.87 1.98 -7.45
C ARG A 113 -15.11 1.41 -6.06
N MET A 114 -14.66 2.09 -5.01
CA MET A 114 -15.02 1.73 -3.62
C MET A 114 -16.53 1.70 -3.40
N ASN A 115 -17.25 2.72 -3.87
CA ASN A 115 -18.72 2.79 -3.79
C ASN A 115 -19.40 1.68 -4.59
N GLN A 116 -18.87 1.34 -5.77
CA GLN A 116 -19.35 0.21 -6.57
C GLN A 116 -19.18 -1.13 -5.81
N VAL A 117 -18.05 -1.34 -5.11
CA VAL A 117 -17.83 -2.55 -4.28
C VAL A 117 -18.72 -2.57 -3.04
N ILE A 118 -18.99 -1.42 -2.40
CA ILE A 118 -19.93 -1.34 -1.27
C ILE A 118 -21.34 -1.82 -1.69
N GLN A 119 -21.77 -1.46 -2.89
CA GLN A 119 -23.08 -1.83 -3.46
C GLN A 119 -23.10 -3.26 -4.03
N ASN A 120 -22.01 -3.71 -4.65
CA ASN A 120 -21.85 -5.04 -5.23
C ASN A 120 -20.45 -5.61 -4.90
N PRO A 121 -20.29 -6.33 -3.78
CA PRO A 121 -18.99 -6.85 -3.34
C PRO A 121 -18.33 -7.81 -4.34
N ASP A 122 -19.12 -8.59 -5.09
CA ASP A 122 -18.61 -9.56 -6.06
C ASP A 122 -17.86 -8.89 -7.23
N SER A 123 -18.11 -7.60 -7.46
CA SER A 123 -17.38 -6.80 -8.46
C SER A 123 -15.93 -6.48 -8.06
N GLU A 124 -15.51 -6.65 -6.80
CA GLU A 124 -14.15 -6.30 -6.37
C GLU A 124 -13.07 -7.14 -7.07
N LEU A 125 -13.32 -8.44 -7.25
CA LEU A 125 -12.39 -9.34 -7.95
C LEU A 125 -12.21 -8.93 -9.43
N GLN A 126 -13.32 -8.59 -10.10
CA GLN A 126 -13.29 -8.13 -11.50
C GLN A 126 -12.51 -6.83 -11.64
N GLN A 127 -12.65 -5.91 -10.69
CA GLN A 127 -11.92 -4.64 -10.66
C GLN A 127 -10.41 -4.85 -10.44
N ILE A 128 -10.02 -5.74 -9.53
CA ILE A 128 -8.61 -6.12 -9.31
C ILE A 128 -8.01 -6.74 -10.59
N GLN A 129 -8.76 -7.60 -11.29
CA GLN A 129 -8.30 -8.24 -12.54
C GLN A 129 -7.99 -7.24 -13.66
N ILE A 130 -8.63 -6.07 -13.68
CA ILE A 130 -8.35 -4.98 -14.63
C ILE A 130 -7.45 -3.87 -14.03
N GLY A 131 -6.73 -4.17 -12.94
CA GLY A 131 -5.73 -3.28 -12.34
C GLY A 131 -6.30 -2.11 -11.52
N LEU A 132 -7.57 -2.18 -11.10
CA LEU A 132 -8.20 -1.15 -10.28
C LEU A 132 -8.24 -1.56 -8.80
N PHE A 133 -8.01 -0.58 -7.93
CA PHE A 133 -8.04 -0.74 -6.49
C PHE A 133 -9.22 0.06 -5.89
N PRO A 134 -10.34 -0.60 -5.55
CA PRO A 134 -11.55 0.04 -5.04
C PRO A 134 -11.39 0.50 -3.59
N ASN A 135 -10.66 1.60 -3.40
CA ASN A 135 -10.44 2.25 -2.13
C ASN A 135 -10.33 3.77 -2.33
N SER A 136 -10.97 4.58 -1.49
CA SER A 136 -10.91 6.04 -1.60
C SER A 136 -9.51 6.59 -1.28
N GLY A 137 -9.20 7.79 -1.80
CA GLY A 137 -7.90 8.47 -1.60
C GLY A 137 -7.08 8.66 -2.87
N GLY A 138 -7.56 8.19 -4.03
CA GLY A 138 -6.98 8.50 -5.34
C GLY A 138 -7.81 9.55 -6.07
N LEU A 139 -7.19 10.60 -6.58
CA LEU A 139 -7.84 11.68 -7.33
C LEU A 139 -7.07 12.05 -8.61
N PRO A 140 -7.77 12.42 -9.70
CA PRO A 140 -7.15 13.07 -10.85
C PRO A 140 -6.66 14.48 -10.48
N ILE A 141 -5.51 14.89 -11.01
CA ILE A 141 -4.96 16.26 -10.84
C ILE A 141 -5.34 17.09 -12.06
N ILE A 142 -6.33 17.99 -11.91
CA ILE A 142 -6.91 18.75 -13.01
C ILE A 142 -6.64 20.25 -12.86
N VAL A 143 -6.16 20.88 -13.94
CA VAL A 143 -5.89 22.32 -14.05
C VAL A 143 -6.43 22.80 -15.41
N ASN A 144 -7.25 23.86 -15.43
CA ASN A 144 -7.80 24.46 -16.67
C ASN A 144 -8.47 23.44 -17.60
N ASP A 145 -9.32 22.56 -17.07
CA ASP A 145 -9.88 21.42 -17.79
C ASP A 145 -8.81 20.57 -18.51
N GLN A 146 -7.69 20.33 -17.83
CA GLN A 146 -6.63 19.45 -18.29
C GLN A 146 -6.12 18.55 -17.16
N LEU A 147 -6.08 17.25 -17.41
CA LEU A 147 -5.51 16.25 -16.52
C LEU A 147 -4.00 16.20 -16.71
N ILE A 148 -3.25 16.62 -15.69
CA ILE A 148 -1.78 16.67 -15.72
C ILE A 148 -1.12 15.53 -14.93
N GLY A 149 -1.91 14.76 -14.18
CA GLY A 149 -1.43 13.64 -13.36
C GLY A 149 -2.52 13.02 -12.48
N ALA A 150 -2.11 12.17 -11.54
CA ALA A 150 -3.00 11.62 -10.51
C ALA A 150 -2.30 11.55 -9.16
N ILE A 151 -3.01 11.89 -8.09
CA ILE A 151 -2.53 11.73 -6.71
C ILE A 151 -3.20 10.53 -6.06
N GLY A 152 -2.46 9.82 -5.21
CA GLY A 152 -2.99 8.79 -4.33
C GLY A 152 -2.41 8.94 -2.94
N VAL A 153 -3.27 9.02 -1.93
CA VAL A 153 -2.90 9.13 -0.52
C VAL A 153 -3.34 7.86 0.20
N GLY A 154 -2.49 7.32 1.06
CA GLY A 154 -2.73 6.09 1.81
C GLY A 154 -2.18 6.16 3.22
N GLY A 155 -2.94 5.66 4.21
CA GLY A 155 -2.38 5.33 5.52
C GLY A 155 -3.18 5.84 6.72
N SER A 156 -4.27 6.58 6.51
CA SER A 156 -5.16 7.00 7.57
C SER A 156 -6.54 6.35 7.48
N ALA A 157 -7.08 5.91 8.61
CA ALA A 157 -8.49 5.56 8.70
C ALA A 157 -9.37 6.81 8.50
N PRO A 158 -10.44 6.76 7.68
CA PRO A 158 -11.27 7.92 7.40
C PRO A 158 -12.08 8.33 8.64
N ARG A 159 -12.16 9.65 8.88
CA ARG A 159 -13.01 10.30 9.88
C ARG A 159 -13.82 11.39 9.18
N VAL A 160 -14.62 11.01 8.19
CA VAL A 160 -15.27 11.95 7.25
C VAL A 160 -16.13 12.99 7.98
N ALA A 161 -16.87 12.58 9.03
CA ALA A 161 -17.66 13.49 9.87
C ALA A 161 -16.83 14.53 10.65
N GLN A 162 -15.53 14.32 10.78
CA GLN A 162 -14.56 15.25 11.38
C GLN A 162 -13.76 16.02 10.31
N GLY A 163 -14.07 15.84 9.02
CA GLY A 163 -13.40 16.53 7.92
C GLY A 163 -12.08 15.89 7.46
N TRP A 164 -11.84 14.60 7.80
CA TRP A 164 -10.61 13.88 7.47
C TRP A 164 -10.81 12.57 6.70
N SER A 165 -10.03 12.39 5.64
CA SER A 165 -9.72 11.11 5.00
C SER A 165 -8.49 11.31 4.10
N ASP A 166 -7.86 10.22 3.65
CA ASP A 166 -6.80 10.26 2.64
C ASP A 166 -7.20 11.12 1.42
N GLU A 167 -8.45 10.98 0.97
CA GLU A 167 -8.99 11.72 -0.19
C GLU A 167 -9.25 13.20 0.11
N ILE A 168 -9.73 13.53 1.32
CA ILE A 168 -9.93 14.92 1.74
C ILE A 168 -8.58 15.63 1.87
N CYS A 169 -7.52 14.94 2.31
CA CYS A 169 -6.16 15.49 2.32
C CYS A 169 -5.69 15.84 0.91
N ALA A 170 -5.78 14.88 -0.02
CA ALA A 170 -5.42 15.07 -1.42
C ALA A 170 -6.18 16.24 -2.06
N HIS A 171 -7.51 16.31 -1.89
CA HIS A 171 -8.34 17.37 -2.44
C HIS A 171 -7.98 18.74 -1.85
N LYS A 172 -7.87 18.87 -0.52
CA LYS A 172 -7.49 20.13 0.15
C LYS A 172 -6.11 20.61 -0.34
N ALA A 173 -5.13 19.72 -0.43
CA ALA A 173 -3.78 20.06 -0.87
C ALA A 173 -3.73 20.51 -2.33
N MET A 174 -4.39 19.80 -3.24
CA MET A 174 -4.52 20.25 -4.63
C MET A 174 -5.28 21.58 -4.73
N THR A 175 -6.33 21.79 -3.92
CA THR A 175 -7.09 23.06 -3.90
C THR A 175 -6.23 24.24 -3.50
N GLU A 176 -5.34 24.05 -2.51
CA GLU A 176 -4.42 25.09 -2.03
C GLU A 176 -3.29 25.41 -3.02
N VAL A 177 -2.76 24.38 -3.71
CA VAL A 177 -1.60 24.54 -4.61
C VAL A 177 -1.99 24.92 -6.04
N LEU A 178 -3.13 24.42 -6.54
CA LEU A 178 -3.57 24.55 -7.94
C LEU A 178 -4.82 25.41 -8.12
N GLY A 179 -5.53 25.74 -7.04
CA GLY A 179 -6.85 26.34 -7.10
C GLY A 179 -7.99 25.30 -7.17
N PRO A 180 -9.25 25.76 -7.32
CA PRO A 180 -10.44 24.93 -7.15
C PRO A 180 -10.41 23.59 -7.90
N GLN A 181 -10.69 22.50 -7.16
CA GLN A 181 -10.75 21.15 -7.70
C GLN A 181 -12.21 20.64 -7.81
N PRO A 182 -12.48 19.63 -8.65
CA PRO A 182 -13.80 19.01 -8.74
C PRO A 182 -14.27 18.44 -7.39
N PRO A 183 -15.57 18.57 -7.05
CA PRO A 183 -16.08 18.13 -5.76
C PRO A 183 -15.89 16.63 -5.54
N LEU A 184 -15.60 16.26 -4.29
CA LEU A 184 -15.42 14.87 -3.90
C LEU A 184 -16.70 14.04 -4.09
N VAL A 185 -16.50 12.79 -4.51
CA VAL A 185 -17.58 11.79 -4.57
C VAL A 185 -18.08 11.49 -3.16
N GLN A 186 -19.40 11.40 -2.99
CA GLN A 186 -20.03 11.12 -1.71
C GLN A 186 -19.59 9.75 -1.15
N ASP A 187 -19.27 9.70 0.14
CA ASP A 187 -19.01 8.45 0.86
C ASP A 187 -20.33 7.68 1.10
N LEU A 188 -20.34 6.40 0.72
CA LEU A 188 -21.40 5.46 1.12
C LEU A 188 -21.11 4.89 2.52
N PRO A 189 -22.15 4.51 3.30
CA PRO A 189 -21.95 3.88 4.60
C PRO A 189 -21.15 2.56 4.45
N PRO A 190 -20.25 2.22 5.39
CA PRO A 190 -19.55 0.95 5.37
C PRO A 190 -20.51 -0.23 5.38
N ARG A 191 -20.23 -1.26 4.56
CA ARG A 191 -21.01 -2.50 4.54
C ARG A 191 -20.87 -3.23 5.88
N THR A 192 -21.98 -3.77 6.40
CA THR A 192 -21.94 -4.65 7.57
C THR A 192 -21.22 -5.95 7.22
N ALA A 193 -20.18 -6.30 7.98
CA ALA A 193 -19.50 -7.58 7.88
C ALA A 193 -20.49 -8.74 8.11
N ALA A 194 -20.59 -9.66 7.15
CA ALA A 194 -21.69 -10.63 7.07
C ALA A 194 -21.74 -11.59 8.28
N ASN A 195 -20.57 -11.88 8.85
CA ASN A 195 -20.35 -12.83 9.93
C ASN A 195 -19.79 -12.12 11.17
N ARG A 196 -20.15 -10.85 11.40
CA ARG A 196 -19.54 -10.00 12.45
C ARG A 196 -19.64 -10.64 13.84
N GLY A 197 -18.52 -11.12 14.36
CA GLY A 197 -18.43 -11.74 15.69
C GLY A 197 -18.21 -13.25 15.65
N ASN A 198 -18.38 -13.91 14.49
CA ASN A 198 -18.17 -15.35 14.33
C ASN A 198 -16.72 -15.79 14.62
N ALA A 199 -15.76 -14.87 14.61
CA ALA A 199 -14.37 -15.13 14.97
C ALA A 199 -13.78 -14.05 15.88
N PRO A 200 -13.22 -14.40 17.05
CA PRO A 200 -12.46 -13.45 17.86
C PRO A 200 -11.20 -13.02 17.09
N VAL A 201 -10.97 -11.70 17.00
CA VAL A 201 -9.79 -11.13 16.35
C VAL A 201 -8.69 -10.93 17.41
N PRO A 202 -7.51 -11.56 17.27
CA PRO A 202 -6.39 -11.34 18.19
C PRO A 202 -5.89 -9.90 18.17
N ARG A 203 -5.30 -9.46 19.28
CA ARG A 203 -4.55 -8.19 19.38
C ARG A 203 -3.05 -8.46 19.36
N PHE A 204 -2.28 -7.58 18.73
CA PHE A 204 -0.82 -7.67 18.62
C PHE A 204 -0.27 -6.25 18.57
N ASP A 205 -0.22 -5.64 19.75
CA ASP A 205 0.14 -4.24 19.96
C ASP A 205 1.25 -4.20 21.03
N LEU A 206 2.25 -3.32 20.85
CA LEU A 206 3.21 -3.07 21.93
C LEU A 206 2.51 -2.48 23.17
N ALA A 207 3.09 -2.74 24.34
CA ALA A 207 2.69 -2.04 25.56
C ALA A 207 2.86 -0.52 25.37
N GLN A 208 1.92 0.26 25.89
CA GLN A 208 1.95 1.72 25.80
C GLN A 208 3.26 2.28 26.39
N GLY A 209 3.90 3.18 25.66
CA GLY A 209 5.16 3.81 26.07
C GLY A 209 6.44 3.03 25.71
N VAL A 210 6.34 1.82 25.14
CA VAL A 210 7.52 1.13 24.58
C VAL A 210 7.91 1.83 23.27
N VAL A 211 9.14 2.37 23.23
CA VAL A 211 9.76 2.96 22.03
C VAL A 211 10.99 2.13 21.67
N PRO A 212 11.18 1.74 20.39
CA PRO A 212 12.40 1.07 19.94
C PRO A 212 13.66 1.86 20.30
N ARG A 213 14.77 1.17 20.61
CA ARG A 213 16.00 1.83 21.08
C ARG A 213 16.90 2.15 19.89
N SER A 214 17.07 3.43 19.60
CA SER A 214 18.10 3.91 18.67
C SER A 214 19.29 4.51 19.42
N SER A 215 20.50 4.23 18.95
CA SER A 215 21.73 4.91 19.35
C SER A 215 22.07 6.11 18.44
N LEU A 216 21.29 6.33 17.38
CA LEU A 216 21.48 7.44 16.44
C LEU A 216 20.72 8.70 16.91
N PRO A 217 21.24 9.92 16.66
CA PRO A 217 20.56 11.16 17.04
C PRO A 217 19.16 11.30 16.39
N PRO A 218 18.12 11.73 17.13
CA PRO A 218 16.73 11.76 16.66
C PRO A 218 16.46 12.62 15.41
N GLU A 219 17.35 13.54 15.04
CA GLU A 219 17.28 14.34 13.82
C GLU A 219 17.64 13.54 12.55
N PHE A 220 18.27 12.38 12.69
CA PHE A 220 18.65 11.49 11.57
C PHE A 220 17.82 10.20 11.49
N VAL A 221 16.93 9.94 12.45
CA VAL A 221 16.13 8.70 12.53
C VAL A 221 14.71 8.95 13.01
N VAL A 222 13.78 8.11 12.55
CA VAL A 222 12.40 8.13 13.05
C VAL A 222 12.38 7.83 14.55
N SER A 223 11.75 8.72 15.32
CA SER A 223 11.68 8.65 16.78
C SER A 223 10.26 8.92 17.32
N GLY A 224 10.07 8.82 18.64
CA GLY A 224 8.80 9.13 19.31
C GLY A 224 7.61 8.27 18.84
N LYS A 225 6.43 8.88 18.70
CA LYS A 225 5.17 8.19 18.32
C LYS A 225 5.26 7.48 16.97
N ALA A 226 6.05 7.98 16.03
CA ALA A 226 6.19 7.37 14.71
C ALA A 226 7.04 6.09 14.75
N ALA A 227 8.07 6.05 15.61
CA ALA A 227 8.88 4.86 15.85
C ALA A 227 8.08 3.70 16.46
N ALA A 228 6.99 3.96 17.17
CA ALA A 228 6.07 2.91 17.64
C ALA A 228 5.36 2.13 16.50
N ASN A 229 5.60 2.45 15.23
CA ASN A 229 5.14 1.70 14.05
C ASN A 229 6.30 1.12 13.21
N ILE A 230 7.56 1.36 13.58
CA ILE A 230 8.77 0.88 12.89
C ILE A 230 9.65 0.19 13.92
N PHE A 231 9.84 -1.12 13.77
CA PHE A 231 10.46 -1.94 14.81
C PHE A 231 11.83 -2.50 14.41
N ASP A 232 12.32 -2.18 13.21
CA ASP A 232 13.44 -2.89 12.60
C ASP A 232 14.78 -2.23 12.97
N ALA A 233 15.55 -2.89 13.83
CA ALA A 233 16.90 -2.44 14.26
C ALA A 233 17.93 -3.57 14.30
N ASN A 234 17.50 -4.78 14.68
CA ASN A 234 18.33 -5.97 14.78
C ASN A 234 17.78 -7.10 13.89
N GLN A 235 18.60 -8.09 13.55
CA GLN A 235 18.16 -9.31 12.86
C GLN A 235 18.15 -10.50 13.82
N ILE A 236 17.27 -11.48 13.58
CA ILE A 236 17.26 -12.74 14.32
C ILE A 236 18.52 -13.56 14.03
N SER A 237 19.24 -13.96 15.09
CA SER A 237 20.40 -14.84 14.94
C SER A 237 19.99 -16.26 14.57
N GLY A 238 20.85 -16.95 13.82
CA GLY A 238 20.64 -18.36 13.46
C GLY A 238 20.44 -19.28 14.68
N GLU A 239 21.12 -19.03 15.79
CA GLU A 239 20.94 -19.80 17.02
C GLU A 239 19.57 -19.55 17.69
N ALA A 240 19.07 -18.32 17.69
CA ALA A 240 17.72 -18.04 18.15
C ALA A 240 16.68 -18.69 17.23
N ALA A 241 16.87 -18.61 15.90
CA ALA A 241 15.99 -19.25 14.92
C ALA A 241 15.94 -20.79 15.09
N LYS A 242 17.09 -21.44 15.23
CA LYS A 242 17.20 -22.89 15.54
C LYS A 242 16.48 -23.25 16.84
N LYS A 243 16.65 -22.45 17.91
CA LYS A 243 16.01 -22.69 19.21
C LYS A 243 14.48 -22.63 19.10
N ILE A 244 13.94 -21.61 18.43
CA ILE A 244 12.50 -21.50 18.15
C ILE A 244 12.00 -22.72 17.37
N ALA A 245 12.72 -23.10 16.30
CA ALA A 245 12.36 -24.23 15.46
C ALA A 245 12.44 -25.58 16.19
N GLN A 246 13.43 -25.78 17.05
CA GLN A 246 13.54 -26.98 17.91
C GLN A 246 12.36 -27.08 18.86
N THR A 247 12.08 -26.05 19.66
CA THR A 247 10.97 -26.08 20.60
C THR A 247 9.61 -26.24 19.89
N CYS A 248 9.40 -25.61 18.73
CA CYS A 248 8.19 -25.84 17.93
C CYS A 248 8.09 -27.30 17.47
N ARG A 249 9.16 -27.92 16.95
CA ARG A 249 9.16 -29.36 16.60
C ARG A 249 8.87 -30.27 17.79
N ASP A 250 9.55 -30.05 18.91
CA ASP A 250 9.37 -30.86 20.12
C ASP A 250 7.93 -30.75 20.65
N TRP A 251 7.37 -29.54 20.62
CA TRP A 251 5.97 -29.29 20.97
C TRP A 251 5.00 -29.95 19.99
N ALA A 252 5.26 -29.89 18.68
CA ALA A 252 4.43 -30.54 17.67
C ALA A 252 4.42 -32.06 17.85
N ALA A 253 5.59 -32.66 18.13
CA ALA A 253 5.74 -34.07 18.43
C ALA A 253 4.97 -34.48 19.71
N GLN A 254 5.04 -33.66 20.77
CA GLN A 254 4.22 -33.83 21.99
C GLN A 254 2.71 -33.72 21.73
N LYS A 255 2.27 -33.10 20.63
CA LYS A 255 0.88 -33.06 20.17
C LYS A 255 0.56 -34.12 19.10
N GLY A 256 1.41 -35.13 18.94
CA GLY A 256 1.23 -36.23 17.97
C GLY A 256 1.36 -35.80 16.51
N GLY A 257 2.05 -34.70 16.24
CA GLY A 257 2.21 -34.12 14.91
C GLY A 257 3.65 -33.80 14.54
N THR A 258 3.80 -33.15 13.39
CA THR A 258 5.05 -32.74 12.78
C THR A 258 4.81 -31.37 12.14
N ALA A 259 5.86 -30.55 11.98
CA ALA A 259 5.73 -29.17 11.55
C ALA A 259 6.77 -28.80 10.50
N SER A 260 6.38 -27.95 9.56
CA SER A 260 7.29 -27.23 8.69
C SER A 260 7.45 -25.80 9.21
N ILE A 261 8.68 -25.36 9.47
CA ILE A 261 9.02 -24.05 10.04
C ILE A 261 9.86 -23.25 9.05
N TYR A 262 9.51 -21.97 8.88
CA TYR A 262 10.25 -21.01 8.06
C TYR A 262 10.44 -19.73 8.87
N ILE A 263 11.70 -19.29 9.03
CA ILE A 263 12.05 -18.09 9.78
C ILE A 263 12.85 -17.17 8.85
N ILE A 264 12.39 -15.92 8.75
CA ILE A 264 13.03 -14.84 7.98
C ILE A 264 13.50 -13.71 8.89
N ASP A 265 14.51 -12.96 8.42
CA ASP A 265 14.95 -11.70 9.02
C ASP A 265 14.00 -10.53 8.67
N THR A 266 14.38 -9.31 9.07
CA THR A 266 13.65 -8.06 8.77
C THR A 266 13.67 -7.66 7.30
N HIS A 267 14.60 -8.20 6.50
CA HIS A 267 14.68 -7.97 5.06
C HIS A 267 13.88 -9.01 4.25
N GLY A 268 13.31 -10.02 4.90
CA GLY A 268 12.58 -11.11 4.27
C GLY A 268 13.47 -12.25 3.76
N THR A 269 14.76 -12.27 4.12
CA THR A 269 15.72 -13.32 3.77
C THR A 269 15.59 -14.47 4.75
N PHE A 270 15.75 -15.72 4.28
CA PHE A 270 15.68 -16.89 5.15
C PHE A 270 16.84 -16.92 6.16
N VAL A 271 16.54 -17.30 7.40
CA VAL A 271 17.53 -17.53 8.48
C VAL A 271 17.50 -18.99 8.93
N HIS A 272 16.32 -19.59 9.03
CA HIS A 272 16.16 -21.04 9.26
C HIS A 272 14.96 -21.56 8.46
N GLN A 273 15.15 -22.67 7.76
CA GLN A 273 14.08 -23.39 7.07
C GLN A 273 14.17 -24.86 7.48
N GLU A 274 13.04 -25.45 7.84
CA GLU A 274 12.98 -26.85 8.22
C GLU A 274 11.63 -27.49 7.89
N ARG A 275 11.68 -28.65 7.24
CA ARG A 275 10.52 -29.48 6.94
C ARG A 275 10.62 -30.75 7.78
N GLY A 276 9.80 -30.88 8.82
CA GLY A 276 9.76 -32.07 9.67
C GLY A 276 9.41 -33.35 8.92
N ASP A 277 9.70 -34.50 9.51
CA ASP A 277 9.43 -35.80 8.90
C ASP A 277 7.94 -35.99 8.58
N GLY A 278 7.64 -36.68 7.47
CA GLY A 278 6.28 -36.86 6.96
C GLY A 278 5.63 -35.62 6.31
N GLN A 279 6.24 -34.44 6.40
CA GLN A 279 5.68 -33.21 5.82
C GLN A 279 5.90 -33.12 4.30
N ILE A 280 4.89 -32.64 3.57
CA ILE A 280 4.97 -32.40 2.11
C ILE A 280 5.43 -30.97 1.76
N TYR A 281 5.82 -30.75 0.50
CA TYR A 281 6.27 -29.44 -0.01
C TYR A 281 5.31 -28.29 0.33
N THR A 282 4.00 -28.50 0.20
CA THR A 282 2.97 -27.49 0.49
C THR A 282 3.09 -26.92 1.91
N ASN A 283 3.54 -27.72 2.87
CA ASN A 283 3.60 -27.31 4.28
C ASN A 283 4.75 -26.34 4.53
N ILE A 284 5.92 -26.58 3.93
CA ILE A 284 7.06 -25.65 4.02
C ILE A 284 6.87 -24.41 3.14
N HIS A 285 6.17 -24.54 2.00
CA HIS A 285 5.80 -23.40 1.17
C HIS A 285 4.78 -22.49 1.89
N THR A 286 3.76 -23.05 2.52
CA THR A 286 2.78 -22.26 3.30
C THR A 286 3.39 -21.67 4.56
N ALA A 287 4.36 -22.34 5.20
CA ALA A 287 5.17 -21.72 6.28
C ALA A 287 5.91 -20.47 5.79
N MET A 288 6.57 -20.51 4.63
CA MET A 288 7.22 -19.35 4.01
C MET A 288 6.22 -18.20 3.77
N LEU A 289 5.09 -18.48 3.14
CA LEU A 289 4.07 -17.46 2.85
C LEU A 289 3.48 -16.84 4.12
N LYS A 290 3.30 -17.62 5.19
CA LYS A 290 2.88 -17.11 6.51
C LYS A 290 3.91 -16.18 7.12
N ALA A 291 5.20 -16.53 7.07
CA ALA A 291 6.29 -15.69 7.56
C ALA A 291 6.35 -14.36 6.79
N GLN A 292 6.32 -14.40 5.46
CA GLN A 292 6.30 -13.24 4.57
C GLN A 292 5.08 -12.34 4.82
N THR A 293 3.90 -12.93 4.96
CA THR A 293 2.66 -12.20 5.30
C THR A 293 2.79 -11.50 6.65
N ALA A 294 3.33 -12.19 7.67
CA ALA A 294 3.52 -11.63 9.00
C ALA A 294 4.51 -10.45 8.98
N LEU A 295 5.63 -10.57 8.26
CA LEU A 295 6.62 -9.49 8.08
C LEU A 295 6.03 -8.28 7.35
N GLN A 296 5.43 -8.49 6.18
CA GLN A 296 4.86 -7.40 5.35
C GLN A 296 3.74 -6.64 6.08
N THR A 297 2.91 -7.35 6.83
CA THR A 297 1.76 -6.77 7.54
C THR A 297 2.07 -6.31 8.96
N ARG A 298 3.27 -6.63 9.48
CA ARG A 298 3.68 -6.49 10.89
C ARG A 298 2.67 -7.05 11.90
N GLN A 299 1.92 -8.08 11.50
CA GLN A 299 0.81 -8.66 12.28
C GLN A 299 0.75 -10.19 12.15
N PRO A 300 0.32 -10.92 13.19
CA PRO A 300 0.06 -12.35 13.09
C PRO A 300 -1.00 -12.68 12.02
N THR A 301 -0.80 -13.77 11.28
CA THR A 301 -1.71 -14.13 10.19
C THR A 301 -3.13 -14.45 10.69
N SER A 302 -3.27 -14.92 11.94
CA SER A 302 -4.56 -15.13 12.60
C SER A 302 -5.46 -13.89 12.71
N ILE A 303 -4.90 -12.68 12.73
CA ILE A 303 -5.68 -11.44 12.69
C ILE A 303 -6.48 -11.37 11.38
N ARG A 304 -5.81 -11.61 10.24
CA ARG A 304 -6.46 -11.67 8.92
C ARG A 304 -7.34 -12.91 8.77
N ALA A 305 -6.95 -14.05 9.35
CA ALA A 305 -7.80 -15.24 9.41
C ALA A 305 -9.16 -14.94 10.07
N ALA A 306 -9.15 -14.26 11.22
CA ALA A 306 -10.35 -13.88 11.95
C ALA A 306 -11.15 -12.81 11.22
N GLN A 307 -10.48 -11.79 10.65
CA GLN A 307 -11.13 -10.77 9.83
C GLN A 307 -11.87 -11.39 8.63
N LEU A 308 -11.25 -12.32 7.88
CA LEU A 308 -11.91 -12.99 6.75
C LEU A 308 -13.04 -13.93 7.16
N ARG A 309 -12.99 -14.55 8.35
CA ARG A 309 -14.13 -15.31 8.89
C ARG A 309 -15.31 -14.40 9.24
N ASN A 310 -15.04 -13.23 9.83
CA ASN A 310 -16.04 -12.20 10.13
C ASN A 310 -16.56 -11.49 8.88
N ASP A 311 -15.72 -11.34 7.86
CA ASP A 311 -16.07 -10.71 6.59
C ASP A 311 -15.40 -11.37 5.37
N PRO A 312 -16.07 -12.37 4.76
CA PRO A 312 -15.55 -13.05 3.58
C PRO A 312 -15.34 -12.15 2.37
N SER A 313 -16.03 -11.00 2.28
CA SER A 313 -15.88 -10.08 1.14
C SER A 313 -14.52 -9.38 1.11
N GLY A 314 -13.72 -9.43 2.19
CA GLY A 314 -12.35 -8.92 2.16
C GLY A 314 -11.36 -9.80 1.39
N ASN A 315 -11.78 -11.00 0.96
CA ASN A 315 -10.92 -12.00 0.32
C ASN A 315 -10.20 -11.49 -0.94
N PRO A 316 -10.86 -10.85 -1.93
CA PRO A 316 -10.18 -10.40 -3.16
C PRO A 316 -8.99 -9.48 -2.87
N ARG A 317 -9.12 -8.57 -1.90
CA ARG A 317 -7.99 -7.71 -1.49
C ARG A 317 -6.89 -8.51 -0.79
N GLN A 318 -7.24 -9.29 0.24
CA GLN A 318 -6.24 -9.95 1.07
C GLN A 318 -5.46 -11.00 0.28
N LEU A 319 -6.14 -11.88 -0.47
CA LEU A 319 -5.52 -13.03 -1.13
C LEU A 319 -5.05 -12.69 -2.55
N VAL A 320 -5.87 -12.01 -3.36
CA VAL A 320 -5.57 -11.78 -4.79
C VAL A 320 -4.75 -10.51 -5.01
N GLN A 321 -5.14 -9.38 -4.42
CA GLN A 321 -4.45 -8.11 -4.63
C GLN A 321 -3.10 -8.01 -3.90
N PHE A 322 -3.00 -8.55 -2.69
CA PHE A 322 -1.78 -8.47 -1.86
C PHE A 322 -1.01 -9.80 -1.74
N GLY A 323 -1.56 -10.92 -2.22
CA GLY A 323 -0.89 -12.23 -2.14
C GLY A 323 -0.72 -12.78 -0.71
N PHE A 324 -1.47 -12.29 0.27
CA PHE A 324 -1.29 -12.69 1.67
C PHE A 324 -1.80 -14.12 1.92
N PHE A 325 -1.05 -14.88 2.72
CA PHE A 325 -1.48 -16.19 3.19
C PHE A 325 -2.04 -16.07 4.62
N THR A 326 -3.36 -15.95 4.71
CA THR A 326 -4.04 -15.52 5.93
C THR A 326 -4.32 -16.62 6.95
N ASN A 327 -3.91 -17.88 6.71
CA ASN A 327 -4.11 -18.94 7.71
C ASN A 327 -3.15 -18.75 8.89
N SER A 328 -3.65 -18.96 10.12
CA SER A 328 -2.89 -18.81 11.37
C SER A 328 -1.59 -19.62 11.39
N GLY A 329 -0.55 -19.08 12.01
CA GLY A 329 0.78 -19.70 12.07
C GLY A 329 1.93 -18.82 11.60
N GLY A 330 1.66 -17.62 11.08
CA GLY A 330 2.68 -16.59 10.87
C GLY A 330 2.66 -15.57 12.00
N ILE A 331 3.81 -15.29 12.62
CA ILE A 331 3.94 -14.34 13.73
C ILE A 331 5.20 -13.47 13.50
N PRO A 332 5.10 -12.13 13.61
CA PRO A 332 6.29 -11.27 13.63
C PRO A 332 7.09 -11.50 14.91
N ILE A 333 8.41 -11.64 14.79
CA ILE A 333 9.30 -11.86 15.94
C ILE A 333 9.70 -10.50 16.49
N VAL A 334 9.00 -10.03 17.53
CA VAL A 334 9.24 -8.73 18.17
C VAL A 334 9.74 -8.93 19.59
N VAL A 335 10.97 -8.50 19.89
CA VAL A 335 11.66 -8.68 21.18
C VAL A 335 12.04 -7.31 21.75
N ASP A 336 11.66 -7.03 23.00
CA ASP A 336 11.87 -5.74 23.70
C ASP A 336 11.33 -4.48 22.95
N GLY A 337 10.40 -4.67 22.01
CA GLY A 337 9.88 -3.61 21.15
C GLY A 337 10.44 -3.59 19.73
N GLU A 338 11.43 -4.43 19.41
CA GLU A 338 12.11 -4.47 18.12
C GLU A 338 11.75 -5.74 17.33
N MET A 339 11.28 -5.57 16.10
CA MET A 339 11.07 -6.67 15.15
C MET A 339 12.43 -7.09 14.61
N ILE A 340 12.74 -8.37 14.80
CA ILE A 340 13.99 -8.99 14.36
C ILE A 340 13.78 -10.01 13.25
N GLY A 341 12.53 -10.22 12.83
CA GLY A 341 12.16 -11.12 11.74
C GLY A 341 10.70 -11.56 11.81
N ALA A 342 10.37 -12.66 11.13
CA ALA A 342 9.08 -13.33 11.22
C ALA A 342 9.24 -14.86 11.20
N ILE A 343 8.39 -15.57 11.94
CA ILE A 343 8.23 -17.02 11.86
C ILE A 343 6.94 -17.35 11.14
N GLY A 344 6.97 -18.40 10.31
CA GLY A 344 5.81 -19.09 9.79
C GLY A 344 5.92 -20.58 10.07
N VAL A 345 4.81 -21.18 10.49
CA VAL A 345 4.68 -22.63 10.71
C VAL A 345 3.55 -23.15 9.83
N GLY A 346 3.76 -24.30 9.19
CA GLY A 346 2.80 -24.93 8.28
C GLY A 346 2.74 -26.45 8.44
N GLY A 347 1.61 -27.02 8.04
CA GLY A 347 1.42 -28.47 7.95
C GLY A 347 0.72 -29.14 9.13
N GLY A 348 0.12 -28.36 10.04
CA GLY A 348 -0.66 -28.88 11.15
C GLY A 348 0.23 -29.47 12.25
N ALA A 349 0.79 -28.58 13.08
CA ALA A 349 1.62 -28.93 14.24
C ALA A 349 0.85 -29.68 15.37
N GLY A 350 0.32 -30.86 15.04
CA GLY A 350 -0.58 -31.64 15.88
C GLY A 350 -1.93 -30.95 16.14
N GLY A 351 -2.70 -31.51 17.07
CA GLY A 351 -4.03 -30.97 17.45
C GLY A 351 -3.99 -29.59 18.12
N GLY A 352 -2.81 -29.03 18.39
CA GLY A 352 -2.64 -27.68 18.94
C GLY A 352 -2.54 -26.57 17.89
N GLY A 353 -2.23 -26.88 16.63
CA GLY A 353 -2.18 -25.92 15.53
C GLY A 353 -0.89 -25.09 15.39
N ASP A 354 -0.61 -24.69 14.15
CA ASP A 354 0.64 -24.05 13.71
C ASP A 354 1.06 -22.81 14.52
N GLU A 355 0.11 -21.96 14.91
CA GLU A 355 0.40 -20.71 15.61
C GLU A 355 0.83 -20.92 17.05
N ASN A 356 0.30 -21.94 17.73
CA ASN A 356 0.75 -22.29 19.08
C ASN A 356 2.17 -22.87 19.05
N CYS A 357 2.54 -23.60 18.01
CA CYS A 357 3.92 -24.06 17.78
C CYS A 357 4.91 -22.88 17.72
N ALA A 358 4.55 -21.85 16.95
CA ALA A 358 5.33 -20.61 16.88
C ALA A 358 5.38 -19.88 18.23
N ILE A 359 4.25 -19.75 18.93
CA ILE A 359 4.17 -19.10 20.25
C ILE A 359 5.07 -19.79 21.28
N GLU A 360 5.03 -21.12 21.40
CA GLU A 360 5.86 -21.85 22.37
C GLU A 360 7.35 -21.78 22.01
N GLY A 361 7.70 -21.83 20.72
CA GLY A 361 9.07 -21.60 20.25
C GLY A 361 9.59 -20.20 20.62
N LEU A 362 8.76 -19.17 20.44
CA LEU A 362 9.09 -17.79 20.81
C LEU A 362 9.24 -17.60 22.32
N LYS A 363 8.32 -18.16 23.12
CA LYS A 363 8.41 -18.17 24.59
C LYS A 363 9.69 -18.83 25.09
N ALA A 364 10.05 -20.00 24.55
CA ALA A 364 11.28 -20.69 24.96
C ALA A 364 12.54 -19.93 24.55
N ALA A 365 12.52 -19.23 23.41
CA ALA A 365 13.64 -18.42 22.94
C ALA A 365 13.87 -17.17 23.79
N PHE A 366 12.80 -16.40 24.08
CA PHE A 366 12.90 -15.02 24.59
C PHE A 366 12.16 -14.76 25.92
N GLY A 367 11.40 -15.72 26.44
CA GLY A 367 10.66 -15.59 27.70
C GLY A 367 9.58 -14.50 27.65
N ASN A 368 9.64 -13.56 28.59
CA ASN A 368 8.73 -12.41 28.69
C ASN A 368 9.14 -11.21 27.80
N ARG A 369 10.27 -11.30 27.08
CA ARG A 369 10.77 -10.22 26.21
C ARG A 369 10.08 -10.17 24.84
N VAL A 370 9.43 -11.25 24.42
CA VAL A 370 8.77 -11.34 23.11
C VAL A 370 7.30 -10.91 23.17
N LEU A 371 6.86 -10.09 22.22
CA LEU A 371 5.46 -9.78 22.00
C LEU A 371 4.75 -10.99 21.39
N LEU A 372 3.60 -11.36 21.95
CA LEU A 372 2.78 -12.49 21.50
C LEU A 372 1.34 -12.05 21.26
N PRO A 373 0.60 -12.69 20.32
CA PRO A 373 -0.80 -12.41 20.09
C PRO A 373 -1.65 -12.68 21.34
N VAL A 374 -2.53 -11.73 21.67
CA VAL A 374 -3.51 -11.84 22.75
C VAL A 374 -4.88 -12.17 22.14
N TYR A 375 -5.35 -13.39 22.36
CA TYR A 375 -6.66 -13.85 21.89
C TYR A 375 -7.77 -13.39 22.84
N PRO A 376 -8.89 -12.84 22.33
CA PRO A 376 -10.08 -12.65 23.15
C PRO A 376 -10.54 -13.99 23.75
N ALA A 377 -11.12 -13.93 24.95
CA ALA A 377 -11.87 -15.07 25.49
C ALA A 377 -12.95 -15.48 24.47
N LYS A 378 -13.19 -16.79 24.33
CA LYS A 378 -14.36 -17.25 23.57
C LYS A 378 -15.60 -16.69 24.25
N SER A 379 -16.45 -15.99 23.50
CA SER A 379 -17.84 -15.81 23.90
C SER A 379 -18.47 -17.20 23.97
N ASN A 380 -19.01 -17.54 25.15
CA ASN A 380 -19.76 -18.78 25.36
C ASN A 380 -21.05 -18.80 24.52
#